data_AF-A0A0W8JFA7-F1
#
_entry.id   AF-A0A0W8JFA7-F1
#
_cell.length_a   1.000
_cell.length_b   1.000
_cell.length_c   1.000
_cell.angle_alpha   90.00
_cell.angle_beta   90.00
_cell.angle_gamma   90.00
#
_symmetry.space_group_name_H-M   'P 1'
#
loop_
_entity.id
_entity.type
_entity.pdbx_description
1 polymer ?
#
loop_
_entity_poly.entity_id
_entity_poly.type
_entity_poly.pdbx_seq_one_letter_code
_entity_poly.pdbx_strand_id
1 'polypeptide(L)'
;MTNNVIDTPGTVGAGDIQFFDAIQPPLKTDQYTVTASQSVTNVGDQAPVYENQKALTIDGPRFQLNPSRIHSIFPPANQTGNYANFLPNIVFNDFSLPWSRAIDPDHTTAHENTPWLGLLTLHQADFAGTQAPVSEPVTVTTAALVAPGGKILPPDLGADFVGDETKVRVVDMSLTFFQAIAPQLTELQYLSHARAVNTDGKVILNMDADGCFSLCVGNRLPGIGQTNQIMLVSFEGHEAHLNGDTITGDYDTIRLVLLGGWEFTTTNFDNEFLNMMEALCQTGNGGVSLMQMTVTGQTQDNPVAKEALETGYVALQNQMRAGEQATAWYRGPLTPSPTRRASNLSDTAGNYGPYLYSDHAIHYDPDTGIFNHAYSSAWQIGRLLALSDGTFARSIFNWRADYLRLIVDQAKQKQVSATATTLQSAMGSADAATLQSATRTFFAETFHKVDWDMMKTRKQKVLGDHVPGVMSSQEVAKVHQQGEDPLFTLNKKVR
;
A
#
# COMPACT_ATOMS: atom_id res chain seq x y z
N MET A 1 49.80 5.90 -3.38
CA MET A 1 48.34 6.04 -3.59
C MET A 1 47.70 5.68 -2.27
N THR A 2 47.18 6.66 -1.56
CA THR A 2 46.63 6.52 -0.21
C THR A 2 45.33 5.72 -0.29
N ASN A 3 45.37 4.48 0.18
CA ASN A 3 44.18 3.64 0.37
C ASN A 3 43.26 4.40 1.32
N ASN A 4 42.09 4.82 0.82
CA ASN A 4 40.98 5.22 1.67
C ASN A 4 40.48 3.95 2.36
N VAL A 5 41.10 3.69 3.50
CA VAL A 5 40.54 2.84 4.54
C VAL A 5 39.25 3.54 4.98
N ILE A 6 38.10 3.08 4.48
CA ILE A 6 36.79 3.59 4.85
C ILE A 6 36.42 2.92 6.18
N ASP A 7 37.08 3.34 7.26
CA ASP A 7 36.76 2.93 8.63
C ASP A 7 35.59 3.74 9.22
N THR A 8 35.08 4.71 8.48
CA THR A 8 34.02 5.61 8.94
C THR A 8 32.72 5.34 8.18
N PRO A 9 31.78 4.57 8.77
CA PRO A 9 30.39 4.53 8.35
C PRO A 9 29.73 5.89 8.62
N GLY A 10 29.95 6.84 7.72
CA GLY A 10 29.48 8.23 7.88
C GLY A 10 29.32 9.01 6.58
N THR A 11 29.55 8.40 5.42
CA THR A 11 29.43 9.08 4.11
C THR A 11 28.05 8.99 3.48
N VAL A 12 27.11 8.25 4.08
CA VAL A 12 25.80 7.96 3.48
C VAL A 12 24.73 8.86 4.12
N GLY A 13 24.06 9.65 3.29
CA GLY A 13 22.95 10.53 3.71
C GLY A 13 21.76 9.74 4.26
N ALA A 14 20.89 10.40 5.03
CA ALA A 14 19.68 9.76 5.54
C ALA A 14 18.78 9.29 4.39
N GLY A 15 18.50 7.99 4.35
CA GLY A 15 17.71 7.37 3.27
C GLY A 15 18.54 6.85 2.08
N ASP A 16 19.84 7.14 2.03
CA ASP A 16 20.74 6.64 1.00
C ASP A 16 21.30 5.25 1.37
N ILE A 17 21.71 4.52 0.33
CA ILE A 17 22.40 3.23 0.43
C ILE A 17 23.62 3.28 -0.48
N GLN A 18 24.77 2.89 0.05
CA GLN A 18 26.00 2.74 -0.73
C GLN A 18 26.38 1.25 -0.79
N PHE A 19 26.71 0.77 -1.99
CA PHE A 19 27.18 -0.59 -2.22
C PHE A 19 28.69 -0.59 -2.43
N PHE A 20 29.34 -1.61 -1.88
CA PHE A 20 30.76 -1.87 -2.01
C PHE A 20 30.95 -3.30 -2.50
N ASP A 21 31.84 -3.48 -3.47
CA ASP A 21 32.18 -4.80 -3.99
C ASP A 21 32.87 -5.65 -2.91
N ALA A 22 33.82 -5.06 -2.18
CA ALA A 22 34.49 -5.67 -1.05
C ALA A 22 34.90 -4.62 0.00
N ILE A 23 34.89 -5.01 1.28
CA ILE A 23 35.46 -4.21 2.38
C ILE A 23 36.51 -5.06 3.09
N GLN A 24 37.78 -4.74 2.85
CA GLN A 24 38.91 -5.39 3.49
C GLN A 24 39.02 -4.93 4.95
N PRO A 25 39.22 -5.85 5.91
CA PRO A 25 39.52 -5.44 7.27
C PRO A 25 40.90 -4.75 7.33
N PRO A 26 41.12 -3.79 8.24
CA PRO A 26 42.41 -3.13 8.41
C PRO A 26 43.56 -4.10 8.71
N LEU A 27 43.24 -5.18 9.43
CA LEU A 27 44.12 -6.31 9.69
C LEU A 27 43.36 -7.59 9.40
N LYS A 28 43.93 -8.45 8.54
CA LYS A 28 43.36 -9.76 8.22
C LYS A 28 43.63 -10.73 9.36
N THR A 29 42.95 -11.87 9.35
CA THR A 29 43.17 -12.91 10.35
C THR A 29 44.47 -13.65 10.04
N ASP A 30 45.58 -13.21 10.64
CA ASP A 30 46.91 -13.78 10.43
C ASP A 30 47.86 -13.50 11.61
N GLN A 31 49.08 -14.03 11.56
CA GLN A 31 50.16 -13.75 12.47
C GLN A 31 50.97 -12.53 12.00
N TYR A 32 50.98 -11.49 12.83
CA TYR A 32 51.72 -10.27 12.60
C TYR A 32 52.88 -10.15 13.59
N THR A 33 53.94 -9.45 13.20
CA THR A 33 55.03 -9.07 14.12
C THR A 33 55.01 -7.56 14.29
N VAL A 34 54.68 -7.10 15.51
CA VAL A 34 54.76 -5.69 15.86
C VAL A 34 56.21 -5.37 16.20
N THR A 35 56.83 -4.50 15.42
CA THR A 35 58.19 -4.01 15.66
C THR A 35 58.11 -2.59 16.21
N ALA A 36 58.63 -2.37 17.42
CA ALA A 36 58.78 -1.06 18.03
C ALA A 36 60.24 -0.63 17.97
N SER A 37 60.51 0.49 17.29
CA SER A 37 61.83 1.12 17.26
C SER A 37 61.83 2.44 18.03
N GLN A 38 62.80 2.61 18.93
CA GLN A 38 63.02 3.84 19.69
C GLN A 38 64.37 4.43 19.30
N SER A 39 64.34 5.65 18.78
CA SER A 39 65.54 6.46 18.54
C SER A 39 65.63 7.57 19.59
N VAL A 40 66.79 7.70 20.24
CA VAL A 40 67.05 8.78 21.20
C VAL A 40 67.87 9.86 20.52
N THR A 41 67.29 11.03 20.31
CA THR A 41 67.99 12.19 19.73
C THR A 41 68.78 12.96 20.82
N ASN A 42 69.85 13.66 20.41
CA ASN A 42 70.76 14.45 21.27
C ASN A 42 71.73 13.67 22.19
N VAL A 43 72.15 12.46 21.80
CA VAL A 43 73.18 11.67 22.51
C VAL A 43 74.34 11.34 21.55
N GLY A 44 75.25 12.31 21.33
CA GLY A 44 76.49 12.13 20.54
C GLY A 44 76.30 11.79 19.04
N ASP A 45 77.41 11.67 18.29
CA ASP A 45 77.44 11.43 16.83
C ASP A 45 76.89 10.05 16.38
N GLN A 46 76.49 9.19 17.32
CA GLN A 46 75.90 7.86 17.07
C GLN A 46 74.78 7.60 18.08
N ALA A 47 73.54 7.94 17.71
CA ALA A 47 72.37 7.63 18.51
C ALA A 47 72.07 6.12 18.49
N PRO A 48 71.95 5.43 19.65
CA PRO A 48 71.53 4.03 19.69
C PRO A 48 70.04 3.90 19.31
N VAL A 49 69.74 2.98 18.39
CA VAL A 49 68.37 2.58 18.05
C VAL A 49 68.05 1.31 18.82
N TYR A 50 66.97 1.35 19.60
CA TYR A 50 66.46 0.18 20.32
C TYR A 50 65.31 -0.41 19.53
N GLU A 51 65.39 -1.69 19.18
CA GLU A 51 64.30 -2.42 18.52
C GLU A 51 63.79 -3.56 19.39
N ASN A 52 62.47 -3.69 19.47
CA ASN A 52 61.81 -4.83 20.10
C ASN A 52 60.71 -5.36 19.17
N GLN A 53 60.59 -6.68 19.10
CA GLN A 53 59.60 -7.35 18.27
C GLN A 53 58.70 -8.22 19.15
N LYS A 54 57.39 -8.18 18.87
CA LYS A 54 56.41 -9.04 19.53
C LYS A 54 55.45 -9.64 18.51
N ALA A 55 55.26 -10.94 18.58
CA ALA A 55 54.24 -11.64 17.80
C ALA A 55 52.83 -11.25 18.28
N LEU A 56 51.95 -10.98 17.33
CA LEU A 56 50.55 -10.64 17.50
C LEU A 56 49.74 -11.55 16.58
N THR A 57 48.80 -12.31 17.12
CA THR A 57 47.87 -13.11 16.31
C THR A 57 46.52 -12.40 16.30
N ILE A 58 46.03 -12.06 15.11
CA ILE A 58 44.66 -11.58 14.94
C ILE A 58 43.77 -12.80 14.79
N ASP A 59 42.80 -12.96 15.69
CA ASP A 59 41.87 -14.09 15.71
C ASP A 59 40.56 -13.72 15.00
N GLY A 60 39.95 -14.70 14.34
CA GLY A 60 38.77 -14.54 13.51
C GLY A 60 38.02 -15.85 13.30
N PRO A 61 36.72 -15.81 12.95
CA PRO A 61 35.95 -17.02 12.70
C PRO A 61 36.58 -17.85 11.56
N ARG A 62 36.94 -19.11 11.85
CA ARG A 62 37.50 -20.04 10.86
C ARG A 62 36.66 -21.31 10.68
N PHE A 63 36.31 -21.95 11.79
CA PHE A 63 35.57 -23.23 11.78
C PHE A 63 34.16 -23.17 12.38
N GLN A 64 33.82 -22.06 13.04
CA GLN A 64 32.53 -21.84 13.67
C GLN A 64 32.16 -20.37 13.53
N LEU A 65 30.88 -20.10 13.25
CA LEU A 65 30.34 -18.75 13.20
C LEU A 65 29.33 -18.56 14.34
N ASN A 66 29.49 -17.49 15.11
CA ASN A 66 28.54 -17.15 16.16
C ASN A 66 27.23 -16.64 15.53
N PRO A 67 26.05 -17.21 15.86
CA PRO A 67 24.77 -16.76 15.30
C PRO A 67 24.46 -15.27 15.50
N SER A 68 25.01 -14.62 16.53
CA SER A 68 24.86 -13.18 16.75
C SER A 68 25.47 -12.30 15.65
N ARG A 69 26.39 -12.85 14.83
CA ARG A 69 26.94 -12.15 13.67
C ARG A 69 26.00 -12.18 12.46
N ILE A 70 24.93 -12.98 12.49
CA ILE A 70 23.94 -13.07 11.41
C ILE A 70 22.84 -12.03 11.69
N HIS A 71 22.64 -11.11 10.75
CA HIS A 71 21.58 -10.11 10.80
C HIS A 71 20.26 -10.70 10.30
N SER A 72 20.27 -11.33 9.13
CA SER A 72 19.08 -11.89 8.50
C SER A 72 19.43 -12.97 7.48
N ILE A 73 18.51 -13.91 7.29
CA ILE A 73 18.58 -14.96 6.28
C ILE A 73 17.35 -14.88 5.37
N PHE A 74 17.54 -15.17 4.10
CA PHE A 74 16.47 -15.26 3.12
C PHE A 74 16.73 -16.43 2.15
N PRO A 75 15.74 -17.27 1.85
CA PRO A 75 14.42 -17.36 2.48
C PRO A 75 14.49 -17.66 3.99
N PRO A 76 13.48 -17.26 4.78
CA PRO A 76 13.52 -17.47 6.22
C PRO A 76 13.50 -18.97 6.58
N ALA A 77 14.24 -19.34 7.62
CA ALA A 77 14.34 -20.73 8.07
C ALA A 77 12.98 -21.32 8.48
N ASN A 78 12.75 -22.57 8.09
CA ASN A 78 11.56 -23.37 8.36
C ASN A 78 10.25 -22.74 7.89
N GLN A 79 10.32 -21.86 6.89
CA GLN A 79 9.14 -21.25 6.28
C GLN A 79 8.78 -21.91 4.96
N THR A 80 7.49 -21.84 4.64
CA THR A 80 6.93 -22.30 3.36
C THR A 80 6.42 -21.09 2.57
N GLY A 81 6.84 -20.95 1.31
CA GLY A 81 6.38 -19.83 0.48
C GLY A 81 6.88 -19.88 -0.97
N ASN A 82 6.57 -18.82 -1.72
CA ASN A 82 7.07 -18.64 -3.08
C ASN A 82 8.47 -18.04 -3.07
N TYR A 83 9.47 -18.91 -2.94
CA TYR A 83 10.89 -18.54 -2.95
C TYR A 83 11.66 -19.03 -4.17
N ALA A 84 10.97 -19.66 -5.14
CA ALA A 84 11.56 -20.29 -6.31
C ALA A 84 12.39 -19.33 -7.18
N ASN A 85 11.95 -18.07 -7.28
CA ASN A 85 12.55 -17.06 -8.16
C ASN A 85 13.62 -16.20 -7.47
N PHE A 86 14.01 -16.54 -6.24
CA PHE A 86 14.97 -15.74 -5.48
C PHE A 86 16.21 -16.54 -5.14
N LEU A 87 17.39 -15.93 -5.33
CA LEU A 87 18.63 -16.49 -4.86
C LEU A 87 18.71 -16.39 -3.32
N PRO A 88 18.99 -17.50 -2.63
CA PRO A 88 19.19 -17.49 -1.19
C PRO A 88 20.32 -16.54 -0.82
N ASN A 89 20.15 -15.81 0.28
CA ASN A 89 21.13 -14.85 0.76
C ASN A 89 21.15 -14.74 2.28
N ILE A 90 22.30 -14.35 2.81
CA ILE A 90 22.56 -14.14 4.23
C ILE A 90 23.23 -12.78 4.42
N VAL A 91 22.77 -12.03 5.41
CA VAL A 91 23.32 -10.72 5.80
C VAL A 91 24.02 -10.88 7.15
N PHE A 92 25.24 -10.37 7.27
CA PHE A 92 26.01 -10.35 8.50
C PHE A 92 26.13 -8.94 9.07
N ASN A 93 26.19 -8.86 10.40
CA ASN A 93 26.46 -7.62 11.15
C ASN A 93 27.93 -7.17 11.02
N ASP A 94 28.83 -8.08 10.67
CA ASP A 94 30.24 -7.80 10.44
C ASP A 94 30.47 -7.50 8.95
N PHE A 95 30.84 -6.26 8.64
CA PHE A 95 30.96 -5.76 7.27
C PHE A 95 32.13 -6.37 6.48
N SER A 96 33.13 -6.95 7.15
CA SER A 96 34.34 -7.49 6.51
C SER A 96 34.44 -9.02 6.58
N LEU A 97 33.47 -9.69 7.20
CA LEU A 97 33.50 -11.13 7.48
C LEU A 97 33.86 -12.00 6.25
N PRO A 98 33.24 -11.80 5.05
CA PRO A 98 33.58 -12.62 3.88
C PRO A 98 35.03 -12.46 3.40
N TRP A 99 35.70 -11.34 3.71
CA TRP A 99 37.08 -11.03 3.30
C TRP A 99 38.07 -11.05 4.48
N SER A 100 37.63 -11.54 5.64
CA SER A 100 38.47 -11.58 6.86
C SER A 100 39.60 -12.61 6.81
N ARG A 101 39.52 -13.55 5.86
CA ARG A 101 40.51 -14.60 5.57
C ARG A 101 40.71 -14.67 4.05
N ALA A 102 41.92 -15.05 3.65
CA ALA A 102 42.19 -15.41 2.26
C ALA A 102 41.58 -16.79 1.95
N ILE A 103 41.17 -16.99 0.70
CA ILE A 103 40.72 -18.30 0.23
C ILE A 103 41.89 -19.28 0.09
N ASP A 104 43.07 -18.76 -0.29
CA ASP A 104 44.30 -19.51 -0.50
C ASP A 104 45.25 -19.42 0.70
N PRO A 105 45.96 -20.50 1.04
CA PRO A 105 46.89 -20.53 2.16
C PRO A 105 48.14 -19.68 1.93
N ASP A 106 48.52 -19.44 0.67
CA ASP A 106 49.70 -18.65 0.30
C ASP A 106 49.45 -17.13 0.30
N HIS A 107 48.22 -16.70 0.62
CA HIS A 107 47.81 -15.30 0.69
C HIS A 107 48.18 -14.48 -0.56
N THR A 108 47.99 -15.06 -1.75
CA THR A 108 48.34 -14.41 -3.00
C THR A 108 47.48 -13.17 -3.23
N THR A 109 48.11 -12.08 -3.67
CA THR A 109 47.41 -10.82 -3.97
C THR A 109 46.38 -10.95 -5.10
N ALA A 110 46.40 -12.05 -5.86
CA ALA A 110 45.47 -12.32 -6.95
C ALA A 110 44.04 -12.58 -6.47
N HIS A 111 43.86 -13.05 -5.23
CA HIS A 111 42.57 -13.42 -4.66
C HIS A 111 42.14 -12.54 -3.50
N GLU A 112 42.69 -11.33 -3.42
CA GLU A 112 42.52 -10.47 -2.25
C GLU A 112 41.05 -10.10 -1.96
N ASN A 113 40.24 -9.91 -3.00
CA ASN A 113 38.81 -9.58 -2.90
C ASN A 113 37.90 -10.80 -2.97
N THR A 114 38.45 -12.01 -3.04
CA THR A 114 37.66 -13.24 -3.11
C THR A 114 37.17 -13.63 -1.72
N PRO A 115 35.87 -13.83 -1.51
CA PRO A 115 35.36 -14.25 -0.22
C PRO A 115 35.76 -15.71 0.10
N TRP A 116 36.14 -15.98 1.35
CA TRP A 116 36.51 -17.33 1.81
C TRP A 116 35.30 -18.21 2.16
N LEU A 117 34.09 -17.66 2.14
CA LEU A 117 32.84 -18.36 2.47
C LEU A 117 31.82 -18.22 1.36
N GLY A 118 30.84 -19.13 1.31
CA GLY A 118 29.72 -19.01 0.37
C GLY A 118 28.52 -19.87 0.71
N LEU A 119 27.43 -19.66 -0.03
CA LEU A 119 26.18 -20.37 0.13
C LEU A 119 26.00 -21.42 -0.97
N LEU A 120 25.78 -22.66 -0.57
CA LEU A 120 25.38 -23.75 -1.46
C LEU A 120 23.89 -24.06 -1.28
N THR A 121 23.14 -24.07 -2.38
CA THR A 121 21.72 -24.44 -2.42
C THR A 121 21.56 -25.90 -2.81
N LEU A 122 20.99 -26.69 -1.91
CA LEU A 122 20.72 -28.11 -2.10
C LEU A 122 19.21 -28.35 -2.27
N HIS A 123 18.87 -29.17 -3.27
CA HIS A 123 17.50 -29.63 -3.49
C HIS A 123 17.24 -30.89 -2.66
N GLN A 124 15.97 -31.27 -2.47
CA GLN A 124 15.60 -32.40 -1.61
C GLN A 124 16.33 -33.70 -2.00
N ALA A 125 16.51 -33.98 -3.29
CA ALA A 125 17.22 -35.17 -3.76
C ALA A 125 18.73 -35.16 -3.47
N ASP A 126 19.31 -33.98 -3.20
CA ASP A 126 20.74 -33.81 -2.98
C ASP A 126 21.16 -34.24 -1.56
N PHE A 127 20.23 -34.18 -0.58
CA PHE A 127 20.50 -34.50 0.83
C PHE A 127 19.55 -35.54 1.44
N ALA A 128 18.41 -35.84 0.81
CA ALA A 128 17.47 -36.83 1.31
C ALA A 128 17.54 -38.14 0.50
N GLY A 129 17.91 -39.24 1.17
CA GLY A 129 17.86 -40.61 0.63
C GLY A 129 19.19 -41.36 0.69
N THR A 130 19.15 -42.67 0.42
CA THR A 130 20.30 -43.58 0.55
C THR A 130 21.40 -43.37 -0.50
N GLN A 131 21.11 -42.63 -1.57
CA GLN A 131 22.04 -42.29 -2.66
C GLN A 131 22.28 -40.78 -2.77
N ALA A 132 21.99 -40.02 -1.69
CA ALA A 132 22.22 -38.58 -1.67
C ALA A 132 23.71 -38.27 -1.91
N PRO A 133 24.06 -37.34 -2.82
CA PRO A 133 25.44 -36.93 -3.07
C PRO A 133 26.06 -36.15 -1.90
N VAL A 134 25.27 -35.73 -0.92
CA VAL A 134 25.71 -34.97 0.26
C VAL A 134 25.43 -35.78 1.53
N SER A 135 26.44 -35.91 2.39
CA SER A 135 26.30 -36.59 3.69
C SER A 135 25.57 -35.72 4.71
N GLU A 136 25.02 -36.34 5.76
CA GLU A 136 24.59 -35.57 6.93
C GLU A 136 25.81 -34.87 7.59
N PRO A 137 25.65 -33.65 8.14
CA PRO A 137 26.77 -32.95 8.76
C PRO A 137 27.26 -33.63 10.05
N VAL A 138 28.55 -33.95 10.11
CA VAL A 138 29.20 -34.64 11.24
C VAL A 138 30.14 -33.69 11.97
N THR A 139 30.31 -33.88 13.28
CA THR A 139 31.33 -33.15 14.06
C THR A 139 32.61 -33.96 14.15
N VAL A 140 33.72 -33.39 13.68
CA VAL A 140 35.06 -34.00 13.69
C VAL A 140 36.06 -33.06 14.36
N THR A 141 37.29 -33.53 14.61
CA THR A 141 38.40 -32.67 15.06
C THR A 141 39.08 -32.01 13.88
N THR A 142 39.75 -30.88 14.08
CA THR A 142 40.55 -30.22 13.02
C THR A 142 41.69 -31.13 12.53
N ALA A 143 42.24 -32.01 13.39
CA ALA A 143 43.18 -33.05 12.96
C ALA A 143 42.56 -34.01 11.92
N ALA A 144 41.30 -34.43 12.13
CA ALA A 144 40.57 -35.28 11.19
C ALA A 144 40.00 -34.52 9.97
N LEU A 145 40.00 -33.18 10.01
CA LEU A 145 39.66 -32.32 8.86
C LEU A 145 40.79 -32.32 7.82
N VAL A 146 42.04 -32.13 8.27
CA VAL A 146 43.22 -32.00 7.39
C VAL A 146 43.74 -33.37 6.94
N ALA A 147 43.58 -34.41 7.77
CA ALA A 147 43.96 -35.78 7.45
C ALA A 147 42.75 -36.73 7.50
N PRO A 148 41.77 -36.58 6.58
CA PRO A 148 40.65 -37.49 6.51
C PRO A 148 41.12 -38.87 6.07
N GLY A 149 40.63 -39.93 6.71
CA GLY A 149 40.83 -41.28 6.20
C GLY A 149 40.00 -41.53 4.94
N GLY A 150 40.53 -42.33 4.00
CA GLY A 150 39.83 -42.74 2.78
C GLY A 150 40.08 -41.80 1.58
N LYS A 151 39.20 -41.87 0.58
CA LYS A 151 39.26 -41.09 -0.67
C LYS A 151 38.52 -39.74 -0.55
N ILE A 152 38.77 -39.02 0.54
CA ILE A 152 38.14 -37.74 0.85
C ILE A 152 39.18 -36.63 0.66
N LEU A 153 38.85 -35.61 -0.14
CA LEU A 153 39.69 -34.45 -0.39
C LEU A 153 39.56 -33.43 0.76
N PRO A 154 40.64 -33.18 1.55
CA PRO A 154 40.63 -32.15 2.59
C PRO A 154 40.83 -30.74 2.02
N PRO A 155 40.53 -29.68 2.81
CA PRO A 155 40.97 -28.33 2.50
C PRO A 155 42.50 -28.21 2.62
N ASP A 156 43.13 -27.47 1.71
CA ASP A 156 44.53 -27.05 1.85
C ASP A 156 44.65 -25.82 2.77
N LEU A 157 44.95 -26.07 4.05
CA LEU A 157 45.07 -25.04 5.07
C LEU A 157 46.52 -24.53 5.27
N GLY A 158 47.42 -24.89 4.35
CA GLY A 158 48.85 -24.57 4.42
C GLY A 158 49.65 -25.54 5.28
N ALA A 159 50.95 -25.66 4.98
CA ALA A 159 51.85 -26.63 5.59
C ALA A 159 52.08 -26.42 7.11
N ASP A 160 51.86 -25.20 7.60
CA ASP A 160 52.07 -24.84 9.01
C ASP A 160 50.86 -25.17 9.90
N PHE A 161 49.70 -25.49 9.32
CA PHE A 161 48.51 -25.80 10.09
C PHE A 161 48.49 -27.26 10.53
N VAL A 162 48.87 -27.49 11.79
CA VAL A 162 48.72 -28.79 12.45
C VAL A 162 47.38 -28.80 13.18
N GLY A 163 46.47 -29.66 12.74
CA GLY A 163 45.18 -29.83 13.40
C GLY A 163 45.31 -30.26 14.87
N ASP A 164 44.36 -29.81 15.67
CA ASP A 164 44.22 -30.04 17.11
C ASP A 164 42.90 -30.79 17.44
N GLU A 165 42.53 -30.83 18.71
CA GLU A 165 41.28 -31.43 19.22
C GLU A 165 40.07 -30.48 19.12
N THR A 166 40.21 -29.33 18.44
CA THR A 166 39.10 -28.39 18.27
C THR A 166 38.01 -29.03 17.39
N LYS A 167 36.77 -28.93 17.85
CA LYS A 167 35.61 -29.52 17.16
C LYS A 167 35.12 -28.63 16.03
N VAL A 168 34.89 -29.24 14.87
CA VAL A 168 34.42 -28.60 13.65
C VAL A 168 33.27 -29.41 13.06
N ARG A 169 32.27 -28.73 12.50
CA ARG A 169 31.23 -29.39 11.70
C ARG A 169 31.67 -29.47 10.25
N VAL A 170 31.58 -30.65 9.68
CA VAL A 170 31.95 -30.93 8.29
C VAL A 170 30.80 -31.58 7.55
N VAL A 171 30.80 -31.39 6.23
CA VAL A 171 29.91 -32.07 5.30
C VAL A 171 30.76 -32.69 4.19
N ASP A 172 30.52 -33.95 3.89
CA ASP A 172 31.18 -34.66 2.80
C ASP A 172 30.23 -34.68 1.59
N MET A 173 30.74 -34.29 0.43
CA MET A 173 29.96 -34.20 -0.81
C MET A 173 30.65 -34.99 -1.92
N SER A 174 29.91 -35.60 -2.83
CA SER A 174 30.50 -36.18 -4.04
C SER A 174 31.21 -35.09 -4.83
N LEU A 175 32.44 -35.36 -5.27
CA LEU A 175 33.29 -34.39 -5.97
C LEU A 175 32.64 -33.90 -7.27
N THR A 176 32.02 -34.80 -8.04
CA THR A 176 31.32 -34.45 -9.29
C THR A 176 30.10 -33.56 -9.04
N PHE A 177 29.37 -33.83 -7.95
CA PHE A 177 28.23 -33.01 -7.56
C PHE A 177 28.69 -31.64 -7.06
N PHE A 178 29.73 -31.56 -6.24
CA PHE A 178 30.30 -30.30 -5.77
C PHE A 178 30.73 -29.41 -6.94
N GLN A 179 31.51 -29.92 -7.89
CA GLN A 179 31.92 -29.13 -9.05
C GLN A 179 30.74 -28.63 -9.90
N ALA A 180 29.62 -29.36 -9.94
CA ALA A 180 28.43 -28.94 -10.67
C ALA A 180 27.66 -27.79 -9.99
N ILE A 181 27.69 -27.71 -8.65
CA ILE A 181 26.96 -26.69 -7.88
C ILE A 181 27.83 -25.57 -7.34
N ALA A 182 29.14 -25.77 -7.24
CA ALA A 182 30.07 -24.76 -6.74
C ALA A 182 30.16 -23.57 -7.72
N PRO A 183 30.39 -22.36 -7.20
CA PRO A 183 30.70 -21.21 -8.04
C PRO A 183 32.10 -21.35 -8.66
N GLN A 184 32.37 -20.61 -9.73
CA GLN A 184 33.73 -20.43 -10.25
C GLN A 184 34.52 -19.46 -9.35
N LEU A 185 35.85 -19.57 -9.35
CA LEU A 185 36.72 -18.68 -8.58
C LEU A 185 36.50 -17.20 -8.93
N THR A 186 36.28 -16.89 -10.21
CA THR A 186 36.00 -15.54 -10.72
C THR A 186 34.58 -15.05 -10.41
N GLU A 187 33.66 -15.97 -10.07
CA GLU A 187 32.28 -15.66 -9.71
C GLU A 187 32.13 -15.28 -8.24
N LEU A 188 32.97 -15.82 -7.36
CA LEU A 188 32.89 -15.62 -5.91
C LEU A 188 32.86 -14.13 -5.50
N GLN A 189 33.63 -13.28 -6.17
CA GLN A 189 33.63 -11.82 -5.93
C GLN A 189 32.26 -11.16 -6.18
N TYR A 190 31.40 -11.75 -7.02
CA TYR A 190 30.06 -11.24 -7.31
C TYR A 190 28.98 -11.83 -6.39
N LEU A 191 29.33 -12.86 -5.61
CA LEU A 191 28.41 -13.51 -4.68
C LEU A 191 28.46 -12.91 -3.29
N SER A 192 29.45 -12.06 -2.99
CA SER A 192 29.54 -11.36 -1.72
C SER A 192 29.77 -9.87 -1.91
N HIS A 193 28.98 -9.05 -1.23
CA HIS A 193 29.02 -7.59 -1.32
C HIS A 193 28.81 -6.97 0.06
N ALA A 194 29.20 -5.72 0.24
CA ALA A 194 28.88 -4.96 1.43
C ALA A 194 28.00 -3.77 1.09
N ARG A 195 27.19 -3.35 2.05
CA ARG A 195 26.36 -2.15 1.94
C ARG A 195 26.46 -1.32 3.19
N ALA A 196 26.58 -0.01 3.02
CA ALA A 196 26.40 0.96 4.08
C ALA A 196 25.01 1.58 3.95
N VAL A 197 24.26 1.56 5.05
CA VAL A 197 22.95 2.18 5.17
C VAL A 197 22.96 3.15 6.34
N ASN A 198 22.38 4.32 6.14
CA ASN A 198 22.11 5.23 7.26
C ASN A 198 20.86 4.75 8.00
N THR A 199 21.01 4.46 9.30
CA THR A 199 19.94 3.98 10.18
C THR A 199 19.28 5.11 10.98
N ASP A 200 19.78 6.35 10.88
CA ASP A 200 19.20 7.51 11.55
C ASP A 200 17.74 7.71 11.10
N GLY A 201 16.85 7.85 12.09
CA GLY A 201 15.41 8.05 11.87
C GLY A 201 14.61 6.78 11.55
N LYS A 202 15.23 5.59 11.54
CA LYS A 202 14.51 4.30 11.50
C LYS A 202 14.27 3.76 12.92
N VAL A 203 13.22 2.95 13.09
CA VAL A 203 12.93 2.28 14.36
C VAL A 203 14.12 1.40 14.73
N ILE A 204 14.69 1.62 15.91
CA ILE A 204 15.87 0.90 16.43
C ILE A 204 15.46 -0.56 16.68
N LEU A 205 15.72 -1.43 15.70
CA LEU A 205 15.57 -2.88 15.82
C LEU A 205 16.88 -3.50 16.32
N ASN A 206 17.36 -3.10 17.50
CA ASN A 206 18.66 -3.55 18.07
C ASN A 206 19.87 -3.36 17.14
N MET A 207 19.90 -2.27 16.35
CA MET A 207 21.05 -1.92 15.52
C MET A 207 22.06 -1.10 16.35
N ASP A 208 22.93 -1.78 17.10
CA ASP A 208 24.04 -1.13 17.86
C ASP A 208 25.33 -0.98 17.03
N ALA A 209 25.31 -1.30 15.74
CA ALA A 209 26.45 -1.17 14.85
C ALA A 209 26.17 -0.09 13.81
N ASP A 210 27.15 0.77 13.57
CA ASP A 210 27.12 1.71 12.46
C ASP A 210 26.82 0.94 11.17
N GLY A 211 25.91 1.44 10.33
CA GLY A 211 25.10 0.66 9.39
C GLY A 211 25.79 0.00 8.17
N CYS A 212 27.01 -0.52 8.31
CA CYS A 212 27.68 -1.36 7.32
C CYS A 212 27.37 -2.85 7.56
N PHE A 213 26.90 -3.51 6.52
CA PHE A 213 26.56 -4.94 6.52
C PHE A 213 27.29 -5.64 5.37
N SER A 214 27.69 -6.89 5.58
CA SER A 214 28.10 -7.76 4.48
C SER A 214 26.96 -8.73 4.11
N LEU A 215 26.90 -9.10 2.84
CA LEU A 215 25.90 -9.98 2.24
C LEU A 215 26.64 -11.08 1.49
N CYS A 216 26.14 -12.32 1.59
CA CYS A 216 26.52 -13.42 0.73
C CYS A 216 25.27 -14.00 0.06
N VAL A 217 25.36 -14.29 -1.22
CA VAL A 217 24.28 -14.77 -2.09
C VAL A 217 24.69 -16.12 -2.69
N GLY A 218 23.76 -17.07 -2.76
CA GLY A 218 23.99 -18.34 -3.44
C GLY A 218 24.04 -18.19 -4.96
N ASN A 219 24.67 -19.15 -5.64
CA ASN A 219 24.79 -19.19 -7.10
C ASN A 219 23.70 -20.04 -7.78
N ARG A 220 22.86 -20.75 -7.01
CA ARG A 220 21.85 -21.70 -7.51
C ARG A 220 20.48 -21.38 -6.93
N LEU A 221 19.47 -21.34 -7.81
CA LEU A 221 18.06 -21.16 -7.43
C LEU A 221 17.51 -22.38 -6.70
N PRO A 222 16.61 -22.18 -5.72
CA PRO A 222 15.94 -23.29 -5.05
C PRO A 222 14.94 -23.96 -6.01
N GLY A 223 14.81 -25.28 -5.91
CA GLY A 223 13.85 -26.00 -6.74
C GLY A 223 12.42 -25.86 -6.18
N ILE A 224 11.44 -25.97 -7.08
CA ILE A 224 10.03 -25.64 -6.86
C ILE A 224 9.27 -26.82 -6.22
N GLY A 225 8.37 -26.52 -5.28
CA GLY A 225 7.46 -27.53 -4.70
C GLY A 225 8.15 -28.53 -3.78
N GLN A 226 9.35 -28.22 -3.28
CA GLN A 226 10.17 -29.14 -2.50
C GLN A 226 10.89 -28.44 -1.36
N THR A 227 11.44 -29.25 -0.44
CA THR A 227 12.30 -28.75 0.63
C THR A 227 13.68 -28.46 0.06
N ASN A 228 14.20 -27.27 0.32
CA ASN A 228 15.56 -26.87 -0.04
C ASN A 228 16.36 -26.62 1.23
N GLN A 229 17.63 -27.00 1.21
CA GLN A 229 18.57 -26.79 2.30
C GLN A 229 19.69 -25.87 1.82
N ILE A 230 20.00 -24.84 2.61
CA ILE A 230 21.13 -23.94 2.35
C ILE A 230 22.24 -24.25 3.34
N MET A 231 23.45 -24.39 2.81
CA MET A 231 24.67 -24.58 3.60
C MET A 231 25.60 -23.39 3.42
N LEU A 232 25.98 -22.75 4.53
CA LEU A 232 27.06 -21.79 4.58
C LEU A 232 28.37 -22.56 4.80
N VAL A 233 29.19 -22.62 3.76
CA VAL A 233 30.43 -23.40 3.73
C VAL A 233 31.66 -22.51 3.67
N SER A 234 32.77 -23.01 4.19
CA SER A 234 34.10 -22.43 3.96
C SER A 234 34.69 -22.96 2.65
N PHE A 235 35.22 -22.06 1.83
CA PHE A 235 36.02 -22.35 0.65
C PHE A 235 37.53 -22.18 0.90
N GLU A 236 37.95 -21.88 2.14
CA GLU A 236 39.37 -21.81 2.52
C GLU A 236 40.08 -23.14 2.16
N GLY A 237 41.10 -23.07 1.30
CA GLY A 237 41.86 -24.23 0.82
C GLY A 237 41.17 -25.05 -0.27
N HIS A 238 40.13 -24.52 -0.91
CA HIS A 238 39.41 -25.17 -2.00
C HIS A 238 39.37 -24.36 -3.30
N GLU A 239 40.24 -23.35 -3.45
CA GLU A 239 40.30 -22.49 -4.63
C GLU A 239 40.52 -23.28 -5.94
N ALA A 240 41.35 -24.33 -5.92
CA ALA A 240 41.62 -25.20 -7.07
C ALA A 240 40.58 -26.32 -7.26
N HIS A 241 39.55 -26.38 -6.40
CA HIS A 241 38.53 -27.43 -6.41
C HIS A 241 37.16 -26.93 -6.88
N LEU A 242 37.04 -25.63 -7.12
CA LEU A 242 35.83 -24.95 -7.58
C LEU A 242 35.44 -25.37 -9.01
N ASN A 243 34.29 -24.88 -9.45
CA ASN A 243 33.76 -25.19 -10.79
C ASN A 243 34.70 -24.65 -11.87
N GLY A 244 35.03 -25.50 -12.85
CA GLY A 244 35.92 -25.17 -13.97
C GLY A 244 37.37 -25.62 -13.79
N ASP A 245 37.79 -25.95 -12.57
CA ASP A 245 39.14 -26.43 -12.29
C ASP A 245 39.26 -27.96 -12.32
N THR A 246 40.48 -28.43 -12.56
CA THR A 246 40.78 -29.86 -12.62
C THR A 246 41.36 -30.32 -11.29
N ILE A 247 40.60 -31.13 -10.55
CA ILE A 247 41.04 -31.69 -9.27
C ILE A 247 42.07 -32.78 -9.54
N THR A 248 43.23 -32.66 -8.89
CA THR A 248 44.32 -33.64 -8.99
C THR A 248 44.28 -34.60 -7.80
N GLY A 249 44.24 -35.91 -8.06
CA GLY A 249 44.23 -36.96 -7.03
C GLY A 249 43.14 -38.03 -7.22
N ASP A 250 43.22 -39.11 -6.46
CA ASP A 250 42.24 -40.21 -6.44
C ASP A 250 41.24 -40.00 -5.29
N TYR A 251 40.33 -39.04 -5.48
CA TYR A 251 39.31 -38.64 -4.51
C TYR A 251 37.89 -38.82 -5.07
N ASP A 252 36.99 -39.37 -4.26
CA ASP A 252 35.57 -39.57 -4.62
C ASP A 252 34.68 -38.48 -4.01
N THR A 253 35.06 -37.98 -2.83
CA THR A 253 34.32 -36.97 -2.08
C THR A 253 35.20 -35.80 -1.66
N ILE A 254 34.59 -34.65 -1.45
CA ILE A 254 35.22 -33.44 -0.91
C ILE A 254 34.62 -33.14 0.46
N ARG A 255 35.47 -32.74 1.40
CA ARG A 255 35.07 -32.37 2.76
C ARG A 255 35.07 -30.86 2.90
N LEU A 256 33.92 -30.28 3.21
CA LEU A 256 33.78 -28.84 3.46
C LEU A 256 33.47 -28.58 4.93
N VAL A 257 33.97 -27.44 5.43
CA VAL A 257 33.61 -26.94 6.76
C VAL A 257 32.25 -26.24 6.70
N LEU A 258 31.33 -26.65 7.58
CA LEU A 258 30.00 -26.09 7.69
C LEU A 258 29.95 -25.03 8.79
N LEU A 259 29.76 -23.76 8.41
CA LEU A 259 29.66 -22.62 9.34
C LEU A 259 28.22 -22.39 9.81
N GLY A 260 27.23 -22.81 9.02
CA GLY A 260 25.82 -22.69 9.33
C GLY A 260 24.96 -23.29 8.24
N GLY A 261 23.67 -23.45 8.49
CA GLY A 261 22.72 -23.93 7.49
C GLY A 261 21.29 -23.82 7.96
N TRP A 262 20.36 -23.74 7.01
CA TRP A 262 18.93 -23.69 7.27
C TRP A 262 18.13 -24.33 6.14
N GLU A 263 16.87 -24.66 6.43
CA GLU A 263 15.95 -25.28 5.48
C GLU A 263 14.74 -24.40 5.25
N PHE A 264 14.13 -24.51 4.08
CA PHE A 264 12.85 -23.88 3.76
C PHE A 264 12.13 -24.69 2.67
N THR A 265 10.82 -24.48 2.56
CA THR A 265 9.99 -25.18 1.58
C THR A 265 9.48 -24.20 0.54
N THR A 266 9.69 -24.53 -0.73
CA THR A 266 9.09 -23.79 -1.83
C THR A 266 7.72 -24.39 -2.15
N THR A 267 6.71 -23.55 -2.32
CA THR A 267 5.42 -23.98 -2.83
C THR A 267 5.44 -24.03 -4.35
N ASN A 268 4.68 -24.94 -4.97
CA ASN A 268 4.39 -24.92 -6.40
C ASN A 268 3.37 -23.81 -6.79
N PHE A 269 3.25 -22.79 -5.93
CA PHE A 269 2.21 -21.77 -6.00
C PHE A 269 2.76 -20.57 -6.78
N ASP A 270 2.55 -20.59 -8.09
CA ASP A 270 3.03 -19.59 -9.08
C ASP A 270 2.20 -18.31 -9.14
N ASN A 271 1.20 -18.14 -8.27
CA ASN A 271 0.40 -16.93 -8.30
C ASN A 271 1.05 -15.88 -7.39
N GLU A 272 1.87 -15.03 -7.99
CA GLU A 272 2.25 -13.75 -7.39
C GLU A 272 1.00 -12.94 -7.02
N PHE A 273 1.12 -12.02 -6.05
CA PHE A 273 -0.01 -11.19 -5.62
C PHE A 273 -0.73 -10.52 -6.82
N LEU A 274 0.02 -10.09 -7.82
CA LEU A 274 -0.54 -9.53 -9.06
C LEU A 274 -1.44 -10.55 -9.77
N ASN A 275 -0.94 -11.77 -10.01
CA ASN A 275 -1.71 -12.85 -10.63
C ASN A 275 -2.95 -13.22 -9.79
N MET A 276 -2.84 -13.20 -8.45
CA MET A 276 -3.99 -13.41 -7.58
C MET A 276 -5.03 -12.29 -7.72
N MET A 277 -4.58 -11.02 -7.76
CA MET A 277 -5.45 -9.87 -7.94
C MET A 277 -6.11 -9.84 -9.32
N GLU A 278 -5.40 -10.24 -10.37
CA GLU A 278 -5.95 -10.39 -11.72
C GLU A 278 -6.92 -11.57 -11.80
N ALA A 279 -6.62 -12.69 -11.13
CA ALA A 279 -7.50 -13.86 -11.09
C ALA A 279 -8.82 -13.57 -10.37
N LEU A 280 -8.85 -12.64 -9.41
CA LEU A 280 -10.11 -12.17 -8.81
C LEU A 280 -11.02 -11.50 -9.86
N CYS A 281 -10.47 -10.82 -10.86
CA CYS A 281 -11.29 -10.19 -11.91
C CYS A 281 -11.86 -11.21 -12.92
N GLN A 282 -11.44 -12.48 -12.87
CA GLN A 282 -11.90 -13.52 -13.79
C GLN A 282 -13.23 -14.13 -13.33
N THR A 283 -14.15 -14.30 -14.29
CA THR A 283 -15.47 -14.89 -14.06
C THR A 283 -15.35 -16.28 -13.43
N GLY A 284 -15.95 -16.49 -12.26
CA GLY A 284 -16.01 -17.79 -11.59
C GLY A 284 -14.98 -18.00 -10.46
N ASN A 285 -13.96 -17.15 -10.33
CA ASN A 285 -12.92 -17.27 -9.30
C ASN A 285 -13.23 -16.51 -8.00
N GLY A 286 -14.51 -16.19 -7.75
CA GLY A 286 -14.98 -15.59 -6.50
C GLY A 286 -14.56 -14.13 -6.28
N GLY A 287 -13.84 -13.51 -7.21
CA GLY A 287 -13.56 -12.10 -7.12
C GLY A 287 -14.72 -11.25 -7.64
N VAL A 288 -14.64 -9.98 -7.29
CA VAL A 288 -15.70 -8.98 -7.39
C VAL A 288 -16.09 -8.80 -8.85
N SER A 289 -16.93 -9.71 -9.37
CA SER A 289 -17.93 -9.34 -10.35
C SER A 289 -18.64 -8.16 -9.72
N LEU A 290 -18.29 -6.96 -10.17
CA LEU A 290 -18.77 -5.70 -9.65
C LEU A 290 -20.27 -5.84 -9.40
N MET A 291 -20.73 -5.65 -8.15
CA MET A 291 -22.10 -5.85 -7.67
C MET A 291 -23.16 -5.97 -8.78
N GLN A 292 -23.27 -7.15 -9.38
CA GLN A 292 -24.19 -7.44 -10.49
C GLN A 292 -24.90 -8.75 -10.20
N MET A 293 -26.10 -8.87 -10.73
CA MET A 293 -26.82 -10.14 -10.65
C MET A 293 -26.06 -11.21 -11.44
N THR A 294 -25.93 -12.40 -10.86
CA THR A 294 -25.34 -13.56 -11.53
C THR A 294 -26.11 -13.86 -12.81
N VAL A 295 -25.45 -13.73 -13.95
CA VAL A 295 -26.04 -14.05 -15.26
C VAL A 295 -26.02 -15.57 -15.41
N THR A 296 -27.19 -16.21 -15.32
CA THR A 296 -27.35 -17.62 -15.70
C THR A 296 -27.28 -17.73 -17.23
N GLY A 297 -26.48 -18.68 -17.73
CA GLY A 297 -25.95 -18.74 -19.11
C GLY A 297 -26.94 -18.90 -20.28
N GLN A 298 -28.22 -18.56 -20.13
CA GLN A 298 -29.25 -18.60 -21.18
C GLN A 298 -29.28 -17.33 -22.06
N THR A 299 -28.44 -16.34 -21.83
CA THR A 299 -28.46 -15.03 -22.53
C THR A 299 -27.47 -14.90 -23.68
N GLN A 300 -26.86 -15.99 -24.14
CA GLN A 300 -25.86 -15.95 -25.22
C GLN A 300 -26.42 -15.65 -26.62
N ASP A 301 -27.74 -15.77 -26.83
CA ASP A 301 -28.33 -15.67 -28.17
C ASP A 301 -28.58 -14.22 -28.65
N ASN A 302 -28.52 -13.21 -27.75
CA ASN A 302 -28.68 -11.80 -28.14
C ASN A 302 -27.48 -10.96 -27.63
N PRO A 303 -26.64 -10.41 -28.52
CA PRO A 303 -25.43 -9.68 -28.12
C PRO A 303 -25.75 -8.41 -27.31
N VAL A 304 -26.86 -7.73 -27.62
CA VAL A 304 -27.28 -6.51 -26.92
C VAL A 304 -27.73 -6.83 -25.49
N ALA A 305 -28.47 -7.92 -25.31
CA ALA A 305 -28.90 -8.36 -23.99
C ALA A 305 -27.72 -8.83 -23.13
N LYS A 306 -26.75 -9.51 -23.74
CA LYS A 306 -25.52 -9.91 -23.08
C LYS A 306 -24.71 -8.70 -22.59
N GLU A 307 -24.47 -7.73 -23.47
CA GLU A 307 -23.76 -6.48 -23.12
C GLU A 307 -24.48 -5.70 -22.01
N ALA A 308 -25.82 -5.60 -22.09
CA ALA A 308 -26.61 -4.92 -21.08
C ALA A 308 -26.45 -5.58 -19.69
N LEU A 309 -26.55 -6.91 -19.62
CA LEU A 309 -26.39 -7.67 -18.38
C LEU A 309 -24.96 -7.59 -17.83
N GLU A 310 -23.93 -7.69 -18.68
CA GLU A 310 -22.52 -7.51 -18.30
C GLU A 310 -22.23 -6.08 -17.82
N THR A 311 -23.01 -5.10 -18.28
CA THR A 311 -22.94 -3.71 -17.81
C THR A 311 -23.79 -3.48 -16.55
N GLY A 312 -24.47 -4.51 -16.03
CA GLY A 312 -25.26 -4.48 -14.79
C GLY A 312 -26.70 -4.00 -14.95
N TYR A 313 -27.22 -3.95 -16.17
CA TYR A 313 -28.66 -3.75 -16.39
C TYR A 313 -29.41 -5.04 -16.08
N VAL A 314 -30.67 -4.89 -15.65
CA VAL A 314 -31.62 -5.98 -15.41
C VAL A 314 -32.92 -5.59 -16.08
N ALA A 315 -33.53 -6.53 -16.81
CA ALA A 315 -34.85 -6.33 -17.39
C ALA A 315 -35.90 -6.49 -16.28
N LEU A 316 -36.70 -5.45 -16.05
CA LEU A 316 -37.81 -5.47 -15.12
C LEU A 316 -39.12 -5.18 -15.85
N GLN A 317 -40.20 -5.80 -15.38
CA GLN A 317 -41.54 -5.43 -15.81
C GLN A 317 -41.92 -4.09 -15.18
N ASN A 318 -42.30 -3.12 -16.01
CA ASN A 318 -42.76 -1.82 -15.60
C ASN A 318 -44.22 -1.60 -16.00
N GLN A 319 -44.97 -0.91 -15.14
CA GLN A 319 -46.31 -0.42 -15.43
C GLN A 319 -46.21 1.07 -15.71
N MET A 320 -46.47 1.45 -16.96
CA MET A 320 -46.46 2.84 -17.38
C MET A 320 -47.66 3.57 -16.78
N ARG A 321 -47.60 4.91 -16.75
CA ARG A 321 -48.66 5.75 -16.17
C ARG A 321 -50.04 5.54 -16.81
N ALA A 322 -50.07 5.11 -18.07
CA ALA A 322 -51.29 4.78 -18.81
C ALA A 322 -51.86 3.39 -18.48
N GLY A 323 -51.19 2.60 -17.63
CA GLY A 323 -51.57 1.23 -17.28
C GLY A 323 -50.99 0.15 -18.20
N GLU A 324 -50.23 0.54 -19.23
CA GLU A 324 -49.55 -0.38 -20.13
C GLU A 324 -48.42 -1.12 -19.41
N GLN A 325 -48.28 -2.42 -19.66
CA GLN A 325 -47.16 -3.21 -19.18
C GLN A 325 -46.07 -3.23 -20.25
N ALA A 326 -44.87 -2.78 -19.88
CA ALA A 326 -43.70 -2.76 -20.75
C ALA A 326 -42.50 -3.34 -20.02
N THR A 327 -41.61 -4.01 -20.75
CA THR A 327 -40.30 -4.40 -20.20
C THR A 327 -39.36 -3.22 -20.32
N ALA A 328 -38.64 -2.93 -19.25
CA ALA A 328 -37.72 -1.81 -19.22
C ALA A 328 -36.40 -2.19 -18.53
N TRP A 329 -35.32 -1.56 -18.98
CA TRP A 329 -34.01 -1.71 -18.39
C TRP A 329 -33.92 -0.92 -17.09
N TYR A 330 -33.46 -1.59 -16.04
CA TYR A 330 -33.13 -0.99 -14.76
C TYR A 330 -31.65 -1.25 -14.45
N ARG A 331 -30.98 -0.25 -13.87
CA ARG A 331 -29.61 -0.37 -13.38
C ARG A 331 -29.49 0.40 -12.07
N GLY A 332 -28.88 -0.22 -11.07
CA GLY A 332 -28.66 0.40 -9.77
C GLY A 332 -27.65 1.56 -9.82
N PRO A 333 -27.60 2.41 -8.78
CA PRO A 333 -26.64 3.51 -8.69
C PRO A 333 -25.18 3.03 -8.49
N LEU A 334 -24.99 1.80 -7.99
CA LEU A 334 -23.67 1.16 -7.85
C LEU A 334 -23.40 0.31 -9.09
N THR A 335 -22.92 0.96 -10.14
CA THR A 335 -22.76 0.36 -11.46
C THR A 335 -21.46 -0.41 -11.60
N PRO A 336 -21.44 -1.56 -12.32
CA PRO A 336 -20.22 -2.32 -12.50
C PRO A 336 -19.25 -1.69 -13.52
N SER A 337 -19.76 -0.94 -14.48
CA SER A 337 -18.92 -0.26 -15.47
C SER A 337 -18.79 1.24 -15.15
N PRO A 338 -17.61 1.85 -15.35
CA PRO A 338 -17.43 3.29 -15.22
C PRO A 338 -18.48 4.07 -16.03
N THR A 339 -19.19 4.98 -15.37
CA THR A 339 -20.13 5.88 -16.05
C THR A 339 -19.50 7.25 -16.26
N ARG A 340 -19.75 7.85 -17.41
CA ARG A 340 -19.31 9.22 -17.68
C ARG A 340 -20.19 10.20 -16.92
N ARG A 341 -19.58 11.11 -16.15
CA ARG A 341 -20.33 12.17 -15.45
C ARG A 341 -20.93 13.15 -16.45
N ALA A 342 -22.21 13.47 -16.26
CA ALA A 342 -23.00 14.33 -17.14
C ALA A 342 -22.42 15.74 -17.32
N SER A 343 -21.65 16.25 -16.33
CA SER A 343 -20.95 17.54 -16.41
C SER A 343 -19.96 17.67 -17.58
N ASN A 344 -19.55 16.53 -18.18
CA ASN A 344 -18.56 16.47 -19.25
C ASN A 344 -19.19 16.05 -20.59
N LEU A 345 -20.52 16.06 -20.69
CA LEU A 345 -21.28 15.73 -21.89
C LEU A 345 -21.90 17.03 -22.45
N SER A 346 -21.92 17.17 -23.77
CA SER A 346 -22.70 18.24 -24.40
C SER A 346 -24.19 18.02 -24.15
N ASP A 347 -25.01 19.07 -24.28
CA ASP A 347 -26.47 18.97 -24.14
C ASP A 347 -27.09 17.93 -25.10
N THR A 348 -26.42 17.66 -26.22
CA THR A 348 -26.75 16.62 -27.21
C THR A 348 -26.30 15.20 -26.84
N ALA A 349 -25.41 15.04 -25.85
CA ALA A 349 -24.78 13.76 -25.48
C ALA A 349 -25.27 13.24 -24.10
N GLY A 350 -26.40 13.73 -23.60
CA GLY A 350 -27.02 13.22 -22.38
C GLY A 350 -26.91 14.11 -21.14
N ASN A 351 -26.49 15.38 -21.30
CA ASN A 351 -26.53 16.36 -20.21
C ASN A 351 -27.94 16.99 -20.11
N TYR A 352 -28.87 16.27 -19.49
CA TYR A 352 -30.27 16.71 -19.40
C TYR A 352 -30.55 17.58 -18.16
N GLY A 353 -29.71 18.57 -17.88
CA GLY A 353 -29.98 19.63 -16.91
C GLY A 353 -30.53 19.19 -15.53
N PRO A 354 -31.21 20.08 -14.79
CA PRO A 354 -31.94 19.68 -13.60
C PRO A 354 -33.27 18.99 -13.97
N TYR A 355 -33.38 17.69 -13.69
CA TYR A 355 -34.65 16.96 -13.82
C TYR A 355 -35.67 17.44 -12.78
N LEU A 356 -36.86 17.85 -13.25
CA LEU A 356 -37.95 18.36 -12.41
C LEU A 356 -38.72 17.25 -11.67
N TYR A 357 -38.83 16.08 -12.29
CA TYR A 357 -39.50 14.89 -11.77
C TYR A 357 -38.86 13.62 -12.31
N SER A 358 -39.12 12.47 -11.68
CA SER A 358 -38.51 11.17 -12.01
C SER A 358 -38.67 10.79 -13.48
N ASP A 359 -39.87 10.98 -14.03
CA ASP A 359 -40.21 10.52 -15.38
C ASP A 359 -39.46 11.31 -16.47
N HIS A 360 -38.97 12.52 -16.12
CA HIS A 360 -38.14 13.34 -17.00
C HIS A 360 -36.74 12.73 -17.21
N ALA A 361 -36.33 11.80 -16.35
CA ALA A 361 -35.06 11.08 -16.41
C ALA A 361 -35.22 9.64 -16.97
N ILE A 362 -36.34 9.34 -17.64
CA ILE A 362 -36.48 8.08 -18.37
C ILE A 362 -35.81 8.26 -19.74
N HIS A 363 -34.91 7.36 -20.10
CA HIS A 363 -34.29 7.35 -21.43
C HIS A 363 -34.98 6.31 -22.31
N TYR A 364 -35.21 6.65 -23.56
CA TYR A 364 -35.73 5.73 -24.57
C TYR A 364 -34.62 5.44 -25.57
N ASP A 365 -34.36 4.15 -25.81
CA ASP A 365 -33.44 3.71 -26.84
C ASP A 365 -34.25 3.42 -28.13
N PRO A 366 -34.10 4.24 -29.19
CA PRO A 366 -34.84 4.05 -30.43
C PRO A 366 -34.45 2.79 -31.20
N ASP A 367 -33.23 2.27 -31.00
CA ASP A 367 -32.73 1.10 -31.75
C ASP A 367 -33.31 -0.20 -31.19
N THR A 368 -33.43 -0.29 -29.86
CA THR A 368 -34.00 -1.47 -29.17
C THR A 368 -35.49 -1.34 -28.87
N GLY A 369 -36.02 -0.11 -28.84
CA GLY A 369 -37.41 0.18 -28.45
C GLY A 369 -37.69 0.00 -26.95
N ILE A 370 -36.65 -0.13 -26.12
CA ILE A 370 -36.78 -0.40 -24.69
C ILE A 370 -36.52 0.87 -23.88
N PHE A 371 -37.36 1.11 -22.86
CA PHE A 371 -37.14 2.20 -21.91
C PHE A 371 -36.05 1.84 -20.89
N ASN A 372 -35.27 2.83 -20.49
CA ASN A 372 -34.25 2.74 -19.45
C ASN A 372 -34.62 3.65 -18.27
N HIS A 373 -34.90 3.03 -17.12
CA HIS A 373 -35.32 3.67 -15.87
C HIS A 373 -34.19 3.85 -14.86
N ALA A 374 -32.92 3.63 -15.23
CA ALA A 374 -31.79 3.77 -14.31
C ALA A 374 -31.73 5.19 -13.71
N TYR A 375 -31.80 6.22 -14.55
CA TYR A 375 -31.72 7.61 -14.13
C TYR A 375 -32.99 8.09 -13.39
N SER A 376 -34.18 7.68 -13.83
CA SER A 376 -35.43 7.98 -13.12
C SER A 376 -35.43 7.39 -11.71
N SER A 377 -34.90 6.17 -11.56
CA SER A 377 -34.79 5.51 -10.27
C SER A 377 -33.75 6.18 -9.38
N ALA A 378 -32.59 6.53 -9.94
CA ALA A 378 -31.55 7.26 -9.21
C ALA A 378 -32.04 8.64 -8.72
N TRP A 379 -32.77 9.38 -9.56
CA TRP A 379 -33.39 10.65 -9.17
C TRP A 379 -34.39 10.46 -8.02
N GLN A 380 -35.23 9.43 -8.10
CA GLN A 380 -36.22 9.14 -7.07
C GLN A 380 -35.57 8.71 -5.75
N ILE A 381 -34.53 7.88 -5.80
CA ILE A 381 -33.74 7.49 -4.63
C ILE A 381 -33.09 8.74 -4.00
N GLY A 382 -32.47 9.61 -4.80
CA GLY A 382 -31.91 10.87 -4.33
C GLY A 382 -32.95 11.76 -3.66
N ARG A 383 -34.15 11.86 -4.23
CA ARG A 383 -35.28 12.59 -3.62
C ARG A 383 -35.69 11.99 -2.27
N LEU A 384 -35.78 10.67 -2.18
CA LEU A 384 -36.16 9.98 -0.94
C LEU A 384 -35.08 10.14 0.14
N LEU A 385 -33.80 10.02 -0.23
CA LEU A 385 -32.67 10.27 0.67
C LEU A 385 -32.67 11.72 1.17
N ALA A 386 -32.85 12.67 0.27
CA ALA A 386 -32.95 14.09 0.61
C ALA A 386 -34.14 14.39 1.55
N LEU A 387 -35.30 13.76 1.33
CA LEU A 387 -36.46 13.90 2.20
C LEU A 387 -36.30 13.19 3.55
N SER A 388 -35.48 12.14 3.61
CA SER A 388 -35.17 11.43 4.85
C SER A 388 -34.25 12.25 5.79
N ASP A 389 -33.42 13.13 5.21
CA ASP A 389 -32.57 14.05 5.95
C ASP A 389 -33.36 15.30 6.40
N GLY A 390 -33.72 15.34 7.68
CA GLY A 390 -34.48 16.45 8.26
C GLY A 390 -33.74 17.79 8.22
N THR A 391 -32.40 17.79 8.29
CA THR A 391 -31.57 19.00 8.19
C THR A 391 -31.54 19.55 6.77
N PHE A 392 -31.38 18.68 5.77
CA PHE A 392 -31.47 19.06 4.36
C PHE A 392 -32.87 19.61 4.04
N ALA A 393 -33.93 18.91 4.46
CA ALA A 393 -35.31 19.34 4.22
C ALA A 393 -35.60 20.71 4.85
N ARG A 394 -35.19 20.97 6.09
CA ARG A 394 -35.35 22.31 6.71
C ARG A 394 -34.62 23.39 5.94
N SER A 395 -33.38 23.11 5.52
CA SER A 395 -32.54 24.06 4.78
C SER A 395 -33.17 24.43 3.43
N ILE A 396 -33.70 23.45 2.68
CA ILE A 396 -34.36 23.73 1.39
C ILE A 396 -35.67 24.52 1.57
N PHE A 397 -36.45 24.25 2.63
CA PHE A 397 -37.65 25.03 2.93
C PHE A 397 -37.32 26.47 3.34
N ASN A 398 -36.30 26.67 4.17
CA ASN A 398 -35.84 28.00 4.56
C ASN A 398 -35.34 28.78 3.34
N TRP A 399 -34.51 28.15 2.50
CA TRP A 399 -34.04 28.75 1.25
C TRP A 399 -35.20 29.15 0.33
N ARG A 400 -36.23 28.30 0.15
CA ARG A 400 -37.43 28.64 -0.62
C ARG A 400 -38.19 29.81 -0.01
N ALA A 401 -38.31 29.86 1.32
CA ALA A 401 -38.98 30.94 2.03
C ALA A 401 -38.24 32.28 1.87
N ASP A 402 -36.92 32.28 2.00
CA ASP A 402 -36.08 33.47 1.84
C ASP A 402 -36.05 33.96 0.39
N TYR A 403 -36.01 33.04 -0.58
CA TYR A 403 -36.13 33.38 -1.99
C TYR A 403 -37.49 34.02 -2.32
N LEU A 404 -38.59 33.48 -1.77
CA LEU A 404 -39.92 34.07 -1.93
C LEU A 404 -40.01 35.46 -1.28
N ARG A 405 -39.42 35.65 -0.09
CA ARG A 405 -39.34 36.99 0.55
C ARG A 405 -38.60 37.98 -0.34
N LEU A 406 -37.46 37.59 -0.89
CA LEU A 406 -36.67 38.43 -1.78
C LEU A 406 -37.45 38.83 -3.05
N ILE A 407 -38.16 37.89 -3.67
CA ILE A 407 -39.03 38.21 -4.83
C ILE A 407 -40.14 39.20 -4.44
N VAL A 408 -40.78 38.98 -3.30
CA VAL A 408 -41.86 39.86 -2.82
C VAL A 408 -41.33 41.27 -2.52
N ASP A 409 -40.16 41.39 -1.90
CA ASP A 409 -39.55 42.68 -1.60
C ASP A 409 -39.10 43.42 -2.85
N GLN A 410 -38.54 42.71 -3.85
CA GLN A 410 -38.25 43.29 -5.16
C GLN A 410 -39.53 43.76 -5.88
N ALA A 411 -40.62 42.99 -5.80
CA ALA A 411 -41.90 43.38 -6.39
C ALA A 411 -42.48 44.63 -5.71
N LYS A 412 -42.42 44.69 -4.36
CA LYS A 412 -42.83 45.87 -3.59
C LYS A 412 -41.99 47.10 -3.94
N GLN A 413 -40.67 46.95 -4.01
CA GLN A 413 -39.78 48.04 -4.41
C GLN A 413 -40.12 48.56 -5.80
N LYS A 414 -40.32 47.68 -6.80
CA LYS A 414 -40.75 48.10 -8.14
C LYS A 414 -42.08 48.87 -8.12
N GLN A 415 -43.04 48.46 -7.29
CA GLN A 415 -44.34 49.13 -7.16
C GLN A 415 -44.23 50.50 -6.46
N VAL A 416 -43.38 50.62 -5.45
CA VAL A 416 -43.09 51.90 -4.78
C VAL A 416 -42.38 52.86 -5.73
N SER A 417 -41.38 52.39 -6.48
CA SER A 417 -40.67 53.19 -7.49
C SER A 417 -41.61 53.66 -8.61
N ALA A 418 -42.51 52.80 -9.08
CA ALA A 418 -43.51 53.16 -10.08
C ALA A 418 -44.45 54.26 -9.55
N THR A 419 -45.00 54.10 -8.34
CA THR A 419 -45.88 55.10 -7.71
C THR A 419 -45.17 56.43 -7.45
N ALA A 420 -43.90 56.40 -7.01
CA ALA A 420 -43.08 57.59 -6.81
C ALA A 420 -42.83 58.36 -8.12
N THR A 421 -42.63 57.64 -9.22
CA THR A 421 -42.44 58.23 -10.56
C THR A 421 -43.74 58.90 -11.05
N THR A 422 -44.90 58.30 -10.79
CA THR A 422 -46.22 58.87 -11.11
C THR A 422 -46.54 60.11 -10.28
N LEU A 423 -46.16 60.13 -9.00
CA LEU A 423 -46.29 61.31 -8.12
C LEU A 423 -45.37 62.45 -8.57
N GLN A 424 -44.15 62.14 -8.97
CA GLN A 424 -43.18 63.13 -9.46
C GLN A 424 -43.63 63.76 -10.79
N SER A 425 -44.35 63.02 -11.64
CA SER A 425 -44.93 63.54 -12.88
C SER A 425 -46.25 64.30 -12.67
N ALA A 426 -46.98 64.04 -11.59
CA ALA A 426 -48.17 64.83 -11.21
C ALA A 426 -47.83 66.17 -10.53
N MET A 427 -46.65 66.29 -9.90
CA MET A 427 -46.24 67.47 -9.11
C MET A 427 -45.22 68.37 -9.83
N GLY A 428 -45.51 68.77 -11.08
CA GLY A 428 -44.62 69.53 -11.97
C GLY A 428 -43.61 70.47 -11.28
N SER A 429 -42.32 70.24 -11.57
CA SER A 429 -41.15 71.08 -11.29
C SER A 429 -41.19 71.91 -9.99
N ALA A 430 -41.04 71.25 -8.84
CA ALA A 430 -40.70 71.92 -7.58
C ALA A 430 -39.34 71.43 -7.05
N ASP A 431 -38.52 72.38 -6.59
CA ASP A 431 -37.12 72.20 -6.17
C ASP A 431 -36.92 71.10 -5.12
N ALA A 432 -35.82 70.35 -5.29
CA ALA A 432 -35.51 69.09 -4.61
C ALA A 432 -35.39 69.19 -3.07
N ALA A 433 -35.13 70.38 -2.51
CA ALA A 433 -35.03 70.57 -1.06
C ALA A 433 -36.40 70.65 -0.36
N THR A 434 -37.45 71.03 -1.09
CA THR A 434 -38.84 71.12 -0.58
C THR A 434 -39.59 69.79 -0.68
N LEU A 435 -39.03 68.81 -1.39
CA LEU A 435 -39.68 67.53 -1.71
C LEU A 435 -39.78 66.62 -0.49
N GLN A 436 -38.74 66.52 0.35
CA GLN A 436 -38.79 65.69 1.56
C GLN A 436 -39.69 66.26 2.66
N SER A 437 -39.72 67.58 2.80
CA SER A 437 -40.59 68.25 3.76
C SER A 437 -42.05 68.20 3.31
N ALA A 438 -42.33 68.50 2.03
CA ALA A 438 -43.69 68.44 1.50
C ALA A 438 -44.24 67.01 1.46
N THR A 439 -43.43 66.00 1.10
CA THR A 439 -43.86 64.59 1.16
C THR A 439 -44.09 64.14 2.59
N ARG A 440 -43.20 64.45 3.55
CA ARG A 440 -43.44 64.12 4.97
C ARG A 440 -44.72 64.75 5.50
N THR A 441 -44.99 66.02 5.18
CA THR A 441 -46.22 66.69 5.61
C THR A 441 -47.45 66.09 4.95
N PHE A 442 -47.41 65.78 3.65
CA PHE A 442 -48.52 65.13 2.94
C PHE A 442 -48.80 63.71 3.47
N PHE A 443 -47.77 62.89 3.71
CA PHE A 443 -47.91 61.55 4.29
C PHE A 443 -48.41 61.61 5.73
N ALA A 444 -47.95 62.57 6.55
CA ALA A 444 -48.42 62.71 7.93
C ALA A 444 -49.89 63.18 8.01
N GLU A 445 -50.30 64.12 7.17
CA GLU A 445 -51.67 64.66 7.20
C GLU A 445 -52.69 63.74 6.53
N THR A 446 -52.31 63.05 5.45
CA THR A 446 -53.25 62.21 4.68
C THR A 446 -53.42 60.82 5.29
N PHE A 447 -52.38 60.23 5.90
CA PHE A 447 -52.44 58.84 6.38
C PHE A 447 -53.08 58.68 7.76
N HIS A 448 -53.23 59.74 8.56
CA HIS A 448 -53.95 59.64 9.84
C HIS A 448 -55.47 59.42 9.64
N LYS A 449 -56.02 59.73 8.45
CA LYS A 449 -57.45 59.54 8.17
C LYS A 449 -57.79 58.32 7.32
N VAL A 450 -56.81 57.50 6.95
CA VAL A 450 -57.06 56.29 6.17
C VAL A 450 -57.14 55.12 7.14
N ASP A 451 -58.34 54.57 7.30
CA ASP A 451 -58.55 53.30 7.99
C ASP A 451 -57.99 52.21 7.07
N TRP A 452 -56.75 51.79 7.34
CA TRP A 452 -56.04 50.83 6.50
C TRP A 452 -56.70 49.47 6.67
N ASP A 453 -57.25 48.94 5.58
CA ASP A 453 -57.82 47.59 5.54
C ASP A 453 -56.70 46.58 5.80
N MET A 454 -56.55 46.18 7.07
CA MET A 454 -55.56 45.20 7.46
C MET A 454 -55.85 43.89 6.74
N MET A 455 -54.86 43.37 5.99
CA MET A 455 -54.97 42.07 5.34
C MET A 455 -55.30 40.98 6.37
N LYS A 456 -56.55 40.54 6.36
CA LYS A 456 -57.00 39.37 7.12
C LYS A 456 -56.27 38.14 6.57
N THR A 457 -55.50 37.48 7.43
CA THR A 457 -54.70 36.31 7.04
C THR A 457 -55.61 35.16 6.58
N ARG A 458 -55.12 34.28 5.69
CA ARG A 458 -55.91 33.16 5.12
C ARG A 458 -56.55 32.25 6.18
N LYS A 459 -56.02 32.19 7.42
CA LYS A 459 -56.66 31.50 8.56
C LYS A 459 -57.98 32.15 9.00
N GLN A 460 -58.09 33.48 8.96
CA GLN A 460 -59.33 34.22 9.26
C GLN A 460 -60.38 34.11 8.15
N LYS A 461 -59.99 33.70 6.93
CA LYS A 461 -60.92 33.54 5.80
C LYS A 461 -61.62 32.18 5.76
N VAL A 462 -61.09 31.18 6.49
CA VAL A 462 -61.61 29.79 6.49
C VAL A 462 -62.46 29.49 7.73
N LEU A 463 -62.25 30.20 8.84
CA LEU A 463 -63.02 30.08 10.09
C LEU A 463 -63.70 31.42 10.41
N GLY A 464 -64.66 31.82 9.58
CA GLY A 464 -65.49 32.98 9.87
C GLY A 464 -66.87 32.57 10.39
N ASP A 465 -67.57 33.52 11.01
CA ASP A 465 -68.91 33.34 11.62
C ASP A 465 -70.02 32.86 10.66
N HIS A 466 -69.71 32.73 9.37
CA HIS A 466 -70.58 32.24 8.30
C HIS A 466 -70.54 30.72 8.12
N VAL A 467 -69.65 30.00 8.82
CA VAL A 467 -69.54 28.53 8.74
C VAL A 467 -70.53 27.89 9.73
N PRO A 468 -71.39 26.94 9.30
CA PRO A 468 -72.30 26.22 10.19
C PRO A 468 -71.51 25.52 11.30
N GLY A 469 -71.84 25.83 12.56
CA GLY A 469 -71.14 25.27 13.73
C GLY A 469 -69.97 26.07 14.29
N VAL A 470 -69.72 27.31 13.82
CA VAL A 470 -68.78 28.24 14.47
C VAL A 470 -69.57 29.35 15.20
N MET A 471 -69.32 29.53 16.50
CA MET A 471 -69.91 30.61 17.28
C MET A 471 -69.10 31.90 17.11
N SER A 472 -69.78 33.02 16.92
CA SER A 472 -69.12 34.34 16.87
C SER A 472 -68.67 34.75 18.28
N SER A 473 -67.70 35.67 18.36
CA SER A 473 -67.17 36.15 19.64
C SER A 473 -68.25 36.81 20.52
N GLN A 474 -69.29 37.39 19.93
CA GLN A 474 -70.42 37.99 20.64
C GLN A 474 -71.40 36.94 21.20
N GLU A 475 -71.57 35.82 20.49
CA GLU A 475 -72.40 34.70 20.97
C GLU A 475 -71.73 33.98 22.14
N VAL A 476 -70.42 33.73 22.06
CA VAL A 476 -69.63 33.14 23.16
C VAL A 476 -69.71 34.03 24.42
N ALA A 477 -69.62 35.35 24.25
CA ALA A 477 -69.76 36.28 25.36
C ALA A 477 -71.18 36.25 25.98
N LYS A 478 -72.23 36.11 25.16
CA LYS A 478 -73.62 35.96 25.64
C LYS A 478 -73.84 34.64 26.39
N VAL A 479 -73.31 33.52 25.87
CA VAL A 479 -73.38 32.20 26.54
C VAL A 479 -72.71 32.26 27.91
N HIS A 480 -71.54 32.91 28.01
CA HIS A 480 -70.85 33.11 29.28
C HIS A 480 -71.60 34.04 30.25
N GLN A 481 -72.25 35.10 29.76
CA GLN A 481 -73.02 36.02 30.60
C GLN A 481 -74.35 35.44 31.06
N GLN A 482 -74.97 34.57 30.27
CA GLN A 482 -76.25 33.92 30.58
C GLN A 482 -76.07 32.58 31.31
N GLY A 483 -74.84 32.06 31.39
CA GLY A 483 -74.51 30.82 32.08
C GLY A 483 -75.02 29.55 31.38
N GLU A 484 -75.29 29.63 30.06
CA GLU A 484 -75.77 28.49 29.28
C GLU A 484 -74.62 27.55 28.87
N ASP A 485 -74.93 26.27 28.64
CA ASP A 485 -73.92 25.30 28.17
C ASP A 485 -73.56 25.57 26.70
N PRO A 486 -72.29 25.87 26.39
CA PRO A 486 -71.84 26.17 25.03
C PRO A 486 -72.11 25.03 24.04
N LEU A 487 -72.09 23.76 24.46
CA LEU A 487 -72.34 22.62 23.57
C LEU A 487 -73.81 22.52 23.15
N PHE A 488 -74.74 22.88 24.04
CA PHE A 488 -76.17 22.87 23.75
C PHE A 488 -76.53 23.96 22.73
N THR A 489 -75.94 25.15 22.87
CA THR A 489 -76.15 26.28 21.96
C THR A 489 -75.47 26.06 20.61
N LEU A 490 -74.36 25.30 20.57
CA LEU A 490 -73.73 24.84 19.33
C LEU A 490 -74.62 23.83 18.58
N ASN A 491 -75.25 22.89 19.29
CA ASN A 491 -76.15 21.90 18.68
C ASN A 491 -77.40 22.55 18.06
N LYS A 492 -77.97 23.59 18.70
CA LYS A 492 -79.06 24.41 18.12
C LYS A 492 -78.66 25.16 16.84
N LYS A 493 -77.36 25.42 16.64
CA LYS A 493 -76.83 26.19 15.50
C LYS A 493 -76.39 25.31 14.33
N VAL A 494 -76.22 24.00 14.58
CA VAL A 494 -75.80 22.99 13.58
C VAL A 494 -77.00 22.25 12.97
N ARG A 495 -78.13 22.18 13.68
CA ARG A 495 -79.45 21.83 13.10
C ARG A 495 -80.08 23.05 12.45
#